data_AF-A0AAV9ZL93-F1
#
_entry.id   AF-A0AAV9ZL93-F1
#
_cell.length_a   1.000
_cell.length_b   1.000
_cell.length_c   1.000
_cell.angle_alpha   90.00
_cell.angle_beta   90.00
_cell.angle_gamma   90.00
#
_symmetry.space_group_name_H-M   'P 1'
#
loop_
_entity.id
_entity.type
_entity.pdbx_description
1 polymer ?
#
loop_
_entity_poly.entity_id
_entity_poly.type
_entity_poly.pdbx_seq_one_letter_code
_entity_poly.pdbx_strand_id
1 'polypeptide(L)'
;MYFRKGKDAALTTGTLRTFKTIPELSLTVPYNPFKVNIFQLGLTMHNSIDTYPALKLFRPVADRMTSTDPNDRPEPAESLQELNRIADHWQMTPQKLRAPIVEKTGGVSYIARSAMSIVRRDSSRQERYQGY
;
A
#
# COMPACT_ATOMS: atom_id res chain seq x y z
N MET A 1 11.31 8.21 15.10
CA MET A 1 10.90 7.76 16.46
C MET A 1 11.73 6.53 16.80
N TYR A 2 12.46 6.52 17.91
CA TYR A 2 13.33 5.41 18.31
C TYR A 2 12.72 4.68 19.52
N PHE A 3 12.49 3.37 19.40
CA PHE A 3 11.92 2.55 20.47
C PHE A 3 13.00 1.68 21.11
N ARG A 4 13.53 2.13 22.24
CA ARG A 4 14.66 1.49 22.94
C ARG A 4 14.40 0.04 23.38
N LYS A 5 13.13 -0.35 23.56
CA LYS A 5 12.72 -1.71 23.97
C LYS A 5 12.35 -2.62 22.77
N GLY A 6 12.55 -2.17 21.53
CA GLY A 6 12.18 -2.92 20.33
C GLY A 6 10.72 -2.72 19.91
N LYS A 7 10.35 -3.33 18.78
CA LYS A 7 9.05 -3.15 18.13
C LYS A 7 7.87 -3.69 18.95
N ASP A 8 8.08 -4.76 19.71
CA ASP A 8 7.01 -5.44 20.43
C ASP A 8 6.57 -4.66 21.68
N ALA A 9 7.49 -3.90 22.27
CA ALA A 9 7.24 -3.01 23.40
C ALA A 9 7.03 -1.54 22.99
N ALA A 10 6.94 -1.27 21.69
CA ALA A 10 6.71 0.08 21.19
C ALA A 10 5.26 0.47 21.43
N LEU A 11 5.06 1.50 22.25
CA LEU A 11 3.74 2.05 22.55
C LEU A 11 3.75 3.55 22.28
N THR A 12 2.68 4.03 21.66
CA THR A 12 2.46 5.46 21.40
C THR A 12 0.98 5.81 21.52
N THR A 13 0.67 7.08 21.69
CA THR A 13 -0.69 7.62 21.65
C THR A 13 -0.79 8.65 20.54
N GLY A 14 -1.98 8.85 20.01
CA GLY A 14 -2.21 9.72 18.87
C GLY A 14 -3.41 9.31 18.04
N THR A 15 -3.93 10.25 17.27
CA THR A 15 -5.04 10.04 16.34
C THR A 15 -4.68 10.40 14.90
N LEU A 16 -3.46 10.89 14.66
CA LEU A 16 -2.97 11.21 13.32
C LEU A 16 -2.85 9.93 12.49
N ARG A 17 -3.50 9.92 11.34
CA ARG A 17 -3.60 8.76 10.45
C ARG A 17 -3.90 9.16 9.02
N THR A 18 -3.45 8.33 8.11
CA THR A 18 -3.82 8.41 6.69
C THR A 18 -5.25 7.91 6.47
N PHE A 19 -5.65 6.82 7.13
CA PHE A 19 -6.97 6.21 6.99
C PHE A 19 -7.80 6.38 8.25
N LYS A 20 -9.05 6.85 8.12
CA LYS A 20 -9.93 7.08 9.28
C LYS A 20 -10.43 5.80 9.95
N THR A 21 -10.27 4.65 9.30
CA THR A 21 -10.82 3.33 9.64
C THR A 21 -9.98 2.52 10.61
N ILE A 22 -8.83 3.04 11.06
CA ILE A 22 -7.94 2.33 11.99
C ILE A 22 -8.57 2.31 13.39
N PRO A 23 -8.89 1.13 13.95
CA PRO A 23 -9.72 1.02 15.14
C PRO A 23 -8.98 1.37 16.45
N GLU A 24 -7.68 1.12 16.54
CA GLU A 24 -6.92 1.20 17.79
C GLU A 24 -6.35 2.60 18.12
N LEU A 25 -6.51 3.58 17.23
CA LEU A 25 -5.92 4.90 17.41
C LEU A 25 -6.65 5.72 18.48
N SER A 26 -5.93 6.08 19.53
CA SER A 26 -6.45 6.79 20.68
C SER A 26 -5.45 7.82 21.21
N LEU A 27 -5.96 8.95 21.71
CA LEU A 27 -5.16 9.94 22.45
C LEU A 27 -4.80 9.46 23.86
N THR A 28 -5.56 8.53 24.42
CA THR A 28 -5.48 8.15 25.83
C THR A 28 -5.04 6.70 26.05
N VAL A 29 -5.30 5.81 25.09
CA VAL A 29 -4.92 4.40 25.16
C VAL A 29 -3.71 4.17 24.26
N PRO A 30 -2.55 3.76 24.81
CA PRO A 30 -1.38 3.47 24.00
C PRO A 30 -1.60 2.27 23.07
N TYR A 31 -1.10 2.37 21.85
CA TYR A 31 -1.15 1.32 20.83
C TYR A 31 0.23 1.07 20.23
N ASN A 32 0.39 -0.08 19.56
CA ASN A 32 1.62 -0.40 18.84
C ASN A 32 1.61 0.23 17.44
N PRO A 33 2.50 1.19 17.13
CA PRO A 33 2.51 1.87 15.83
C PRO A 33 2.94 0.96 14.67
N PHE A 34 3.68 -0.12 14.93
CA PHE A 34 4.06 -1.07 13.89
C PHE A 34 2.85 -1.91 13.43
N LYS A 35 1.96 -2.29 14.36
CA LYS A 35 0.71 -2.98 14.02
C LYS A 35 -0.25 -2.08 13.26
N VAL A 36 -0.27 -0.77 13.58
CA VAL A 36 -1.01 0.25 12.80
C VAL A 36 -0.49 0.30 11.35
N ASN A 37 0.83 0.28 11.15
CA ASN A 37 1.42 0.33 9.81
C ASN A 37 1.04 -0.89 8.95
N ILE A 38 0.99 -2.08 9.56
CA ILE A 38 0.52 -3.30 8.88
C ILE A 38 -0.94 -3.15 8.42
N PHE A 39 -1.81 -2.62 9.29
CA PHE A 39 -3.21 -2.38 8.95
C PHE A 39 -3.36 -1.36 7.81
N GLN A 40 -2.62 -0.25 7.86
CA GLN A 40 -2.64 0.75 6.79
C GLN A 40 -2.14 0.19 5.45
N LEU A 41 -1.11 -0.66 5.47
CA LEU A 41 -0.63 -1.35 4.28
C LEU A 41 -1.70 -2.30 3.72
N GLY A 42 -2.35 -3.09 4.58
CA GLY A 42 -3.43 -3.98 4.17
C GLY A 42 -4.62 -3.25 3.55
N LEU A 43 -5.03 -2.10 4.11
CA LEU A 43 -6.06 -1.24 3.51
C LEU A 43 -5.65 -0.70 2.14
N THR A 44 -4.39 -0.28 2.01
CA THR A 44 -3.84 0.19 0.73
C THR A 44 -3.86 -0.92 -0.31
N MET A 45 -3.56 -2.16 0.10
CA MET A 45 -3.68 -3.33 -0.75
C MET A 45 -5.13 -3.60 -1.15
N HIS A 46 -6.09 -3.55 -0.23
CA HIS A 46 -7.52 -3.69 -0.57
C HIS A 46 -7.97 -2.70 -1.62
N ASN A 47 -7.65 -1.41 -1.43
CA ASN A 47 -7.98 -0.37 -2.42
C ASN A 47 -7.35 -0.67 -3.80
N SER A 48 -6.12 -1.20 -3.81
CA SER A 48 -5.45 -1.61 -5.04
C SER A 48 -6.10 -2.83 -5.68
N ILE A 49 -6.50 -3.83 -4.89
CA ILE A 49 -7.14 -5.06 -5.35
C ILE A 49 -8.53 -4.78 -5.93
N ASP A 50 -9.28 -3.90 -5.30
CA ASP A 50 -10.60 -3.49 -5.77
C ASP A 50 -10.50 -2.72 -7.10
N THR A 51 -9.41 -1.96 -7.29
CA THR A 51 -9.13 -1.25 -8.54
C THR A 51 -8.60 -2.19 -9.64
N TYR A 52 -7.78 -3.17 -9.29
CA TYR A 52 -7.09 -4.05 -10.24
C TYR A 52 -7.43 -5.51 -9.96
N PRO A 53 -8.38 -6.11 -10.71
CA PRO A 53 -8.81 -7.50 -10.50
C PRO A 53 -7.67 -8.52 -10.56
N ALA A 54 -6.60 -8.23 -11.30
CA ALA A 54 -5.40 -9.08 -11.38
C ALA A 54 -4.67 -9.24 -10.05
N LEU A 55 -4.88 -8.34 -9.08
CA LEU A 55 -4.26 -8.40 -7.75
C LEU A 55 -5.08 -9.21 -6.74
N LYS A 56 -6.25 -9.75 -7.11
CA LYS A 56 -7.14 -10.52 -6.21
C LYS A 56 -6.44 -11.70 -5.51
N LEU A 57 -5.40 -12.26 -6.12
CA LEU A 57 -4.58 -13.32 -5.52
C LEU A 57 -3.89 -12.89 -4.20
N PHE A 58 -3.66 -11.59 -3.98
CA PHE A 58 -3.08 -11.07 -2.74
C PHE A 58 -4.12 -10.77 -1.65
N ARG A 59 -5.42 -10.90 -1.95
CA ARG A 59 -6.52 -10.63 -1.01
C ARG A 59 -6.37 -11.35 0.34
N PRO A 60 -5.97 -12.63 0.42
CA PRO A 60 -5.85 -13.32 1.71
C PRO A 60 -4.80 -12.70 2.65
N VAL A 61 -3.73 -12.11 2.08
CA VAL A 61 -2.70 -11.43 2.88
C VAL A 61 -3.23 -10.08 3.36
N ALA A 62 -3.90 -9.33 2.48
CA ALA A 62 -4.50 -8.04 2.82
C ALA A 62 -5.59 -8.19 3.92
N ASP A 63 -6.41 -9.24 3.86
CA ASP A 63 -7.42 -9.54 4.89
C ASP A 63 -6.77 -9.74 6.26
N ARG A 64 -5.69 -10.53 6.35
CA ARG A 64 -4.97 -10.73 7.62
C ARG A 64 -4.28 -9.47 8.13
N MET A 65 -3.68 -8.68 7.25
CA MET A 65 -3.11 -7.38 7.61
C MET A 65 -4.15 -6.42 8.21
N THR A 66 -5.41 -6.54 7.78
CA THR A 66 -6.53 -5.68 8.20
C THR A 66 -7.38 -6.28 9.31
N SER A 67 -6.87 -7.26 10.06
CA SER A 67 -7.57 -7.75 11.25
C SER A 67 -7.85 -6.62 12.24
N THR A 68 -9.04 -6.65 12.85
CA THR A 68 -9.46 -5.63 13.82
C THR A 68 -8.62 -5.72 15.09
N ASP A 69 -8.33 -6.94 15.57
CA ASP A 69 -7.38 -7.15 16.66
C ASP A 69 -5.94 -6.95 16.14
N PRO A 70 -5.16 -6.00 16.70
CA PRO A 70 -3.77 -5.80 16.32
C PRO A 70 -2.87 -7.04 16.51
N ASN A 71 -3.21 -7.95 17.43
CA ASN A 71 -2.42 -9.14 17.72
C ASN A 71 -2.59 -10.23 16.66
N ASP A 72 -3.75 -10.28 16.00
CA ASP A 72 -4.02 -11.23 14.91
C ASP A 72 -3.34 -10.82 13.60
N ARG A 73 -2.83 -9.60 13.52
CA ARG A 73 -2.13 -9.11 12.32
C ARG A 73 -0.75 -9.75 12.23
N PRO A 74 -0.34 -10.18 11.02
CA PRO A 74 0.98 -10.75 10.81
C PRO A 74 2.09 -9.74 11.11
N GLU A 75 3.28 -10.25 11.40
CA GLU A 75 4.48 -9.42 11.45
C GLU A 75 4.88 -8.94 10.04
N PRO A 76 5.67 -7.85 9.93
CA PRO A 76 6.14 -7.37 8.63
C PRO A 76 6.92 -8.43 7.83
N ALA A 77 7.74 -9.24 8.51
CA ALA A 77 8.51 -10.29 7.87
C ALA A 77 7.61 -11.44 7.36
N GLU A 78 6.60 -11.82 8.14
CA GLU A 78 5.63 -12.86 7.77
C GLU A 78 4.79 -12.40 6.57
N SER A 79 4.29 -11.16 6.62
CA SER A 79 3.58 -10.51 5.53
C SER A 79 4.37 -10.54 4.22
N LEU A 80 5.64 -10.15 4.26
CA LEU A 80 6.52 -10.18 3.10
C LEU A 80 6.75 -11.61 2.60
N GLN A 81 6.95 -12.56 3.52
CA GLN A 81 7.13 -13.97 3.16
C GLN A 81 5.91 -14.52 2.43
N GLU A 82 4.70 -14.18 2.88
CA GLU A 82 3.46 -14.61 2.24
C GLU A 82 3.24 -13.99 0.86
N LEU A 83 3.51 -12.69 0.73
CA LEU A 83 3.51 -12.01 -0.56
C LEU A 83 4.46 -12.69 -1.55
N ASN A 84 5.68 -13.01 -1.10
CA ASN A 84 6.68 -13.68 -1.93
C ASN A 84 6.24 -15.10 -2.30
N ARG A 85 5.69 -15.89 -1.36
CA ARG A 85 5.15 -17.23 -1.67
C ARG A 85 4.11 -17.18 -2.77
N ILE A 86 3.22 -16.19 -2.72
CA ILE A 86 2.19 -16.00 -3.74
C ILE A 86 2.86 -15.61 -5.06
N ALA A 87 3.75 -14.62 -5.06
CA ALA A 87 4.46 -14.19 -6.26
C ALA A 87 5.24 -15.35 -6.94
N ASP A 88 5.95 -16.15 -6.15
CA ASP A 88 6.73 -17.30 -6.60
C ASP A 88 5.83 -18.41 -7.15
N HIS A 89 4.73 -18.71 -6.46
CA HIS A 89 3.74 -19.70 -6.90
C HIS A 89 3.19 -19.36 -8.29
N TRP A 90 2.91 -18.07 -8.53
CA TRP A 90 2.44 -17.56 -9.83
C TRP A 90 3.58 -17.18 -10.79
N GLN A 91 4.84 -17.48 -10.45
CA GLN A 91 6.02 -17.21 -11.27
C GLN A 91 6.07 -15.74 -11.75
N MET A 92 5.66 -14.84 -10.86
CA MET A 92 5.73 -13.40 -11.07
C MET A 92 7.18 -12.96 -11.02
N THR A 93 7.66 -12.37 -12.12
CA THR A 93 8.98 -11.75 -12.13
C THR A 93 8.83 -10.24 -12.00
N PRO A 94 9.82 -9.52 -11.43
CA PRO A 94 9.81 -8.06 -11.41
C PRO A 94 9.60 -7.44 -12.81
N GLN A 95 10.07 -8.10 -13.89
CA GLN A 95 9.81 -7.66 -15.25
C GLN A 95 8.34 -7.82 -15.66
N LYS A 96 7.66 -8.89 -15.24
CA LYS A 96 6.22 -9.11 -15.48
C LYS A 96 5.35 -8.16 -14.66
N LEU A 97 5.77 -7.78 -13.45
CA LEU A 97 5.09 -6.79 -12.62
C LEU A 97 5.26 -5.35 -13.12
N ARG A 98 6.34 -5.08 -13.86
CA ARG A 98 6.62 -3.80 -14.52
C ARG A 98 5.99 -3.69 -15.91
N ALA A 99 5.49 -4.80 -16.46
CA ALA A 99 4.72 -4.74 -17.69
C ALA A 99 3.44 -3.93 -17.43
N PRO A 100 3.04 -3.01 -18.32
CA PRO A 100 1.81 -2.26 -18.15
C PRO A 100 0.65 -3.23 -17.92
N ILE A 101 -0.19 -2.96 -16.91
CA ILE A 101 -1.47 -3.67 -16.75
C ILE A 101 -2.33 -3.25 -17.94
N VAL A 102 -2.27 -4.01 -19.03
CA VAL A 102 -3.18 -3.87 -20.15
C VAL A 102 -4.44 -4.61 -19.78
N GLU A 103 -5.44 -3.90 -19.23
CA GLU A 103 -6.77 -4.46 -19.07
C GLU A 103 -7.28 -4.96 -20.42
N LYS A 104 -7.44 -6.28 -20.56
CA LYS A 104 -8.25 -6.87 -21.63
C LYS A 104 -9.72 -6.79 -21.22
N THR A 105 -10.24 -5.58 -21.11
CA THR A 105 -11.69 -5.35 -21.09
C THR A 105 -12.00 -4.52 -22.33
N GLY A 106 -12.80 -5.08 -23.23
CA GLY A 106 -13.11 -4.49 -24.52
C GLY A 106 -13.55 -3.04 -24.40
N GLY A 107 -12.88 -2.15 -25.13
CA GLY A 107 -13.18 -0.72 -25.12
C GLY A 107 -11.95 0.16 -25.29
N VAL A 108 -11.30 0.04 -26.44
CA VAL A 108 -10.40 1.00 -27.09
C VAL A 108 -10.34 2.41 -26.42
N SER A 109 -9.14 2.81 -25.97
CA SER A 109 -8.65 4.22 -26.07
C SER A 109 -9.05 5.30 -25.03
N TYR A 110 -9.01 5.04 -23.72
CA TYR A 110 -9.13 6.14 -22.75
C TYR A 110 -7.97 6.38 -21.76
N ILE A 111 -7.07 5.43 -21.49
CA ILE A 111 -6.05 5.63 -20.43
C ILE A 111 -4.74 6.26 -20.95
N ALA A 112 -4.49 6.22 -22.28
CA ALA A 112 -3.34 6.89 -22.88
C ALA A 112 -3.42 8.44 -22.83
N ARG A 113 -4.59 9.02 -22.52
CA ARG A 113 -4.75 10.49 -22.51
C ARG A 113 -4.46 11.15 -21.16
N SER A 114 -4.68 10.48 -20.02
CA SER A 114 -4.46 11.12 -18.72
C SER A 114 -2.99 11.22 -18.33
N ALA A 115 -2.15 10.22 -18.65
CA ALA A 115 -0.71 10.27 -18.38
C ALA A 115 0.01 11.33 -19.24
N MET A 116 -0.41 11.50 -20.50
CA MET A 116 0.14 12.52 -21.41
C MET A 116 -0.22 13.96 -21.00
N SER A 117 -1.28 14.16 -20.21
CA SER A 117 -1.67 15.50 -19.71
C SER A 117 -0.86 15.96 -18.50
N ILE A 118 -0.34 15.00 -17.71
CA ILE A 118 0.52 15.28 -16.55
C ILE A 118 1.94 15.58 -17.03
N VAL A 119 2.44 14.82 -18.02
CA VAL A 119 3.78 15.03 -18.58
C VAL A 119 3.91 16.37 -19.32
N ARG A 120 2.87 16.83 -20.04
CA ARG A 120 2.89 18.16 -20.71
C ARG A 120 2.84 19.36 -19.76
N ARG A 121 2.33 19.20 -18.53
CA ARG A 121 2.27 20.28 -17.54
C ARG A 121 3.57 20.50 -16.78
N ASP A 122 4.47 19.51 -16.78
CA ASP A 122 5.74 19.60 -16.06
C ASP A 122 6.83 20.28 -16.92
N SER A 123 6.82 20.01 -18.23
CA SER A 123 7.75 20.65 -19.19
C SER A 123 7.57 22.17 -19.29
N SER A 124 6.33 22.66 -19.10
CA SER A 124 6.01 24.10 -19.13
C SER A 124 6.33 24.82 -17.82
N ARG A 125 6.66 24.09 -16.74
CA ARG A 125 7.13 24.66 -15.46
C ARG A 125 8.66 24.75 -15.37
N GLN A 126 9.39 23.83 -16.00
CA GLN A 126 10.86 23.87 -16.00
C GLN A 126 11.45 24.99 -16.88
N GLU A 127 10.77 25.40 -17.95
CA GLU A 127 11.23 26.53 -18.78
C GLU A 127 11.13 27.90 -18.08
N ARG A 128 10.33 28.04 -17.01
CA ARG A 128 10.21 29.30 -16.26
C ARG A 128 11.29 29.55 -15.20
N TYR A 129 12.16 28.58 -14.93
CA TYR A 129 13.23 28.70 -13.92
C TYR A 129 14.65 28.76 -14.50
N GLN A 130 14.80 28.74 -15.83
CA GLN A 130 16.09 28.87 -16.53
C GLN A 130 16.26 30.24 -17.22
N GLY A 131 15.42 31.22 -16.87
CA GLY A 131 15.40 32.56 -17.47
C GLY A 131 15.55 33.71 -16.47
N TYR A 132 16.34 33.54 -15.42
CA TYR A 132 16.78 34.60 -14.51
C TYR A 132 18.28 34.49 -14.23
#